data_AF-A0AAU9IR06-F1
#
_entry.id   AF-A0AAU9IR06-F1
#
_cell.length_a   1.000
_cell.length_b   1.000
_cell.length_c   1.000
_cell.angle_alpha   90.00
_cell.angle_beta   90.00
_cell.angle_gamma   90.00
#
_symmetry.space_group_name_H-M   'P 1'
#
loop_
_entity.id
_entity.type
_entity.pdbx_description
1 polymer ?
#
loop_
_entity_poly.entity_id
_entity_poly.type
_entity_poly.pdbx_seq_one_letter_code
_entity_poly.pdbx_strand_id
1 'polypeptide(L)'
;MAIATEVFNHNKNYMPKEDENFNISWGIGHISSRNFKTSSFRSGLLSFLLNLHNLKHEVQKISFLIPMIKLAFFKVIFALQLSSIGWNQWSFNRWNSIDSFWNILGYARIDNIFSELGLLEYFLCFTVFIVWIYFILLIAIYLLTIRNKRISLILLKLENWWRLLIFGIGLIPMLYSLMIAIKYLIFYQNISMAEYQNKVLNSSLLDMVPVFIITTILLLIFYYMHEIFIYEFRHSHSSYTIYAKSHSNPDKIKFFGITIILIYSMLCDSSHLTYKKIIISTFAFIICLLNLYYIPYFTPESNFFEACSMLIAVINSIAFFIGEIQGNSSTGFVLFLFLNPILSWFLHMIFKYRYSKLVKLNSIKKYIDVYEFERAMRQSLLYKENQPQEILEIFDSAYFNNKLNISRLVTIWEADFCLNSLKNPRLASIKIGSGYPWKKPNFEEEFLEFCLRKQLHQELCQNCEDTQFLMCLEKLENWKKTDKKFCLDLIDVINLIYIDHLPVQKIFPSIVKMNKKFNYLKKDYKEIISSFPRSSEAHIIFKLDILFLCIIIITSC
;
A
#
# COMPACT_ATOMS: atom_id res chain seq x y z
N MET A 1 57.66 14.08 19.40
CA MET A 1 57.42 12.70 18.93
C MET A 1 57.95 11.62 19.88
N ALA A 2 58.87 11.91 20.81
CA ALA A 2 59.29 10.97 21.87
C ALA A 2 58.45 11.04 23.17
N ILE A 3 57.54 12.01 23.31
CA ILE A 3 56.67 12.18 24.50
C ILE A 3 55.27 11.57 24.27
N ALA A 4 54.93 11.19 23.03
CA ALA A 4 53.66 10.53 22.70
C ALA A 4 53.68 9.00 22.92
N THR A 5 54.86 8.42 23.18
CA THR A 5 55.06 6.98 23.34
C THR A 5 55.04 6.51 24.80
N GLU A 6 55.20 7.41 25.78
CA GLU A 6 55.21 7.05 27.20
C GLU A 6 53.82 7.05 27.85
N VAL A 7 52.85 7.78 27.29
CA VAL A 7 51.46 7.79 27.80
C VAL A 7 50.67 6.55 27.36
N PHE A 8 51.12 5.84 26.32
CA PHE A 8 50.44 4.63 25.81
C PHE A 8 50.87 3.31 26.49
N ASN A 9 51.94 3.31 27.28
CA ASN A 9 52.47 2.08 27.89
C ASN A 9 52.07 1.85 29.36
N HIS A 10 51.39 2.79 30.02
CA HIS A 10 51.09 2.68 31.45
C HIS A 10 49.70 2.16 31.84
N ASN A 11 48.81 1.86 30.88
CA ASN A 11 47.44 1.39 31.14
C ASN A 11 47.15 -0.07 30.76
N LYS A 12 48.17 -0.93 30.65
CA LYS A 12 47.99 -2.33 30.19
C LYS A 12 47.70 -3.38 31.28
N ASN A 13 47.62 -3.01 32.56
CA ASN A 13 47.61 -4.01 33.64
C ASN A 13 46.35 -4.09 34.52
N TYR A 14 45.23 -3.48 34.13
CA TYR A 14 43.96 -3.67 34.85
C TYR A 14 42.75 -3.61 33.92
N MET A 15 42.43 -4.73 33.24
CA MET A 15 41.04 -5.07 32.91
C MET A 15 40.85 -6.59 32.85
N PRO A 16 39.75 -7.11 33.42
CA PRO A 16 39.40 -8.53 33.37
C PRO A 16 38.99 -8.93 31.94
N LYS A 17 39.14 -10.21 31.62
CA LYS A 17 38.80 -10.82 30.33
C LYS A 17 37.34 -10.54 29.96
N GLU A 18 37.13 -9.66 28.97
CA GLU A 18 35.86 -9.51 28.26
C GLU A 18 35.75 -10.59 27.19
N ASP A 19 34.66 -11.35 27.26
CA ASP A 19 34.24 -12.29 26.23
C ASP A 19 33.98 -11.55 24.90
N GLU A 20 34.69 -12.00 23.88
CA GLU A 20 34.55 -11.58 22.50
C GLU A 20 33.17 -11.98 21.96
N ASN A 21 32.27 -11.00 21.78
CA ASN A 21 31.43 -10.78 20.58
C ASN A 21 30.23 -9.86 20.93
N PHE A 22 30.51 -8.60 21.26
CA PHE A 22 29.51 -7.54 21.23
C PHE A 22 29.96 -6.46 20.23
N ASN A 23 29.71 -6.72 18.94
CA ASN A 23 29.80 -5.68 17.91
C ASN A 23 28.60 -4.74 18.06
N ILE A 24 28.74 -3.73 18.92
CA ILE A 24 27.85 -2.55 18.92
C ILE A 24 28.30 -1.66 17.76
N SER A 25 27.97 -2.06 16.53
CA SER A 25 28.00 -1.15 15.40
C SER A 25 26.79 -0.22 15.53
N TRP A 26 27.06 1.07 15.73
CA TRP A 26 26.02 2.09 15.85
C TRP A 26 25.09 2.05 14.63
N GLY A 27 23.80 1.79 14.85
CA GLY A 27 22.78 1.47 13.84
C GLY A 27 22.53 2.51 12.74
N ILE A 28 23.23 3.65 12.78
CA ILE A 28 23.15 4.72 11.78
C ILE A 28 23.86 4.29 10.47
N GLY A 29 25.01 3.60 10.58
CA GLY A 29 25.72 3.07 9.40
C GLY A 29 25.01 1.90 8.73
N HIS A 30 24.14 1.19 9.46
CA HIS A 30 23.36 0.08 8.90
C HIS A 30 22.17 0.53 8.05
N ILE A 31 21.71 1.78 8.19
CA ILE A 31 20.60 2.33 7.42
C ILE A 31 21.05 2.78 6.02
N SER A 32 22.29 3.29 5.86
CA SER A 32 22.84 3.61 4.54
C SER A 32 23.51 2.41 3.84
N SER A 33 24.18 1.52 4.59
CA SER A 33 24.95 0.42 3.98
C SER A 33 24.14 -0.83 3.65
N ARG A 34 22.98 -1.07 4.30
CA ARG A 34 21.93 -1.93 3.74
C ARG A 34 21.05 -1.11 2.81
N ASN A 35 21.66 -0.57 1.75
CA ASN A 35 20.99 -0.54 0.47
C ASN A 35 20.46 -1.96 0.28
N PHE A 36 19.14 -2.13 0.39
CA PHE A 36 18.49 -3.42 0.18
C PHE A 36 19.13 -4.03 -1.06
N LYS A 37 19.93 -5.09 -0.89
CA LYS A 37 20.32 -6.00 -2.00
C LYS A 37 19.09 -6.78 -2.45
N THR A 38 17.95 -6.12 -2.53
CA THR A 38 16.81 -6.56 -3.29
C THR A 38 17.11 -6.25 -4.74
N SER A 39 16.64 -7.09 -5.65
CA SER A 39 16.67 -6.76 -7.07
C SER A 39 16.14 -5.33 -7.29
N SER A 40 16.74 -4.60 -8.23
CA SER A 40 16.33 -3.24 -8.61
C SER A 40 14.83 -3.12 -8.89
N PHE A 41 14.22 -4.22 -9.35
CA PHE A 41 12.78 -4.34 -9.55
C PHE A 41 11.98 -4.21 -8.24
N ARG A 42 12.39 -4.91 -7.17
CA ARG A 42 11.65 -4.94 -5.90
C ARG A 42 11.70 -3.60 -5.17
N SER A 43 12.84 -2.91 -5.19
CA SER A 43 12.94 -1.55 -4.64
C SER A 43 12.13 -0.54 -5.47
N GLY A 44 12.11 -0.70 -6.80
CA GLY A 44 11.25 0.07 -7.70
C GLY A 44 9.76 -0.12 -7.40
N LEU A 45 9.32 -1.37 -7.21
CA LEU A 45 7.94 -1.70 -6.87
C LEU A 45 7.51 -1.11 -5.53
N LEU A 46 8.30 -1.28 -4.47
CA LEU A 46 8.01 -0.71 -3.15
C LEU A 46 7.95 0.82 -3.20
N SER A 47 8.85 1.46 -3.96
CA SER A 47 8.85 2.92 -4.14
C SER A 47 7.60 3.41 -4.88
N PHE A 48 7.16 2.67 -5.89
CA PHE A 48 5.92 2.94 -6.62
C PHE A 48 4.68 2.80 -5.71
N LEU A 49 4.61 1.72 -4.93
CA LEU A 49 3.52 1.50 -3.99
C LEU A 49 3.47 2.57 -2.90
N LEU A 50 4.64 3.02 -2.41
CA LEU A 50 4.70 4.10 -1.45
C LEU A 50 4.23 5.42 -2.06
N ASN A 51 4.58 5.69 -3.32
CA ASN A 51 4.04 6.86 -4.00
C ASN A 51 2.52 6.79 -4.05
N LEU A 52 1.93 5.65 -4.45
CA LEU A 52 0.48 5.44 -4.45
C LEU A 52 -0.16 5.60 -3.06
N HIS A 53 0.48 5.06 -2.02
CA HIS A 53 0.04 5.17 -0.63
C HIS A 53 0.00 6.64 -0.19
N ASN A 54 1.08 7.40 -0.42
CA ASN A 54 1.17 8.81 -0.04
C ASN A 54 0.10 9.68 -0.73
N LEU A 55 -0.37 9.31 -1.92
CA LEU A 55 -1.43 10.05 -2.65
C LEU A 55 -2.73 10.12 -1.88
N LYS A 56 -3.04 9.09 -1.09
CA LYS A 56 -4.29 9.03 -0.32
C LYS A 56 -4.30 10.04 0.83
N HIS A 57 -3.11 10.39 1.35
CA HIS A 57 -2.97 11.14 2.59
C HIS A 57 -2.90 12.66 2.40
N GLU A 58 -2.39 13.15 1.27
CA GLU A 58 -2.32 14.62 1.02
C GLU A 58 -3.70 15.28 0.79
N VAL A 59 -4.74 14.50 0.48
CA VAL A 59 -6.05 15.05 0.05
C VAL A 59 -7.07 15.20 1.20
N GLN A 60 -6.80 14.66 2.40
CA GLN A 60 -7.83 14.50 3.46
C GLN A 60 -7.66 15.41 4.69
N LYS A 61 -7.55 16.74 4.50
CA LYS A 61 -7.79 17.72 5.59
C LYS A 61 -9.23 18.26 5.55
N ILE A 62 -10.22 17.36 5.50
CA ILE A 62 -11.65 17.72 5.46
C ILE A 62 -12.31 17.27 6.78
N SER A 63 -13.35 17.97 7.22
CA SER A 63 -14.17 17.59 8.38
C SER A 63 -14.57 16.11 8.36
N PHE A 64 -14.41 15.41 9.49
CA PHE A 64 -14.60 13.96 9.67
C PHE A 64 -15.96 13.39 9.22
N LEU A 65 -17.02 14.22 9.21
CA LEU A 65 -18.37 13.83 8.81
C LEU A 65 -18.49 13.46 7.32
N ILE A 66 -17.86 14.22 6.43
CA ILE A 66 -17.96 13.99 4.97
C ILE A 66 -17.33 12.63 4.57
N PRO A 67 -16.12 12.27 5.03
CA PRO A 67 -15.56 10.94 4.84
C PRO A 67 -16.47 9.82 5.35
N MET A 68 -17.11 9.98 6.51
CA MET A 68 -18.05 8.98 7.04
C MET A 68 -19.27 8.77 6.13
N ILE A 69 -19.94 9.84 5.70
CA ILE A 69 -21.10 9.74 4.80
C ILE A 69 -20.68 9.06 3.49
N LYS A 70 -19.52 9.45 2.95
CA LYS A 70 -18.94 8.84 1.75
C LYS A 70 -18.67 7.34 1.94
N LEU A 71 -18.13 6.94 3.08
CA LEU A 71 -17.90 5.53 3.42
C LEU A 71 -19.21 4.75 3.49
N ALA A 72 -20.18 5.26 4.26
CA ALA A 72 -21.49 4.63 4.41
C ALA A 72 -22.16 4.43 3.04
N PHE A 73 -22.16 5.48 2.20
CA PHE A 73 -22.70 5.43 0.84
C PHE A 73 -22.05 4.33 -0.02
N PHE A 74 -20.72 4.29 -0.10
CA PHE A 74 -20.04 3.25 -0.87
C PHE A 74 -20.23 1.85 -0.32
N LYS A 75 -20.30 1.69 1.00
CA LYS A 75 -20.50 0.39 1.64
C LYS A 75 -21.92 -0.14 1.44
N VAL A 76 -22.92 0.74 1.42
CA VAL A 76 -24.30 0.37 1.03
C VAL A 76 -24.35 -0.03 -0.44
N ILE A 77 -23.75 0.74 -1.35
CA ILE A 77 -23.69 0.38 -2.77
C ILE A 77 -23.01 -0.97 -2.96
N PHE A 78 -21.85 -1.18 -2.32
CA PHE A 78 -21.13 -2.44 -2.38
C PHE A 78 -21.99 -3.62 -1.88
N ALA A 79 -22.70 -3.45 -0.76
CA ALA A 79 -23.59 -4.48 -0.23
C ALA A 79 -24.72 -4.82 -1.19
N LEU A 80 -25.36 -3.80 -1.80
CA LEU A 80 -26.41 -3.99 -2.79
C LEU A 80 -25.88 -4.66 -4.06
N GLN A 81 -24.71 -4.24 -4.53
CA GLN A 81 -24.06 -4.86 -5.69
C GLN A 81 -23.74 -6.33 -5.44
N LEU A 82 -23.18 -6.68 -4.28
CA LEU A 82 -22.90 -8.07 -3.92
C LEU A 82 -24.20 -8.89 -3.80
N SER A 83 -25.23 -8.33 -3.15
CA SER A 83 -26.54 -8.97 -3.01
C SER A 83 -27.20 -9.25 -4.37
N SER A 84 -27.07 -8.31 -5.31
CA SER A 84 -27.63 -8.41 -6.67
C SER A 84 -27.00 -9.51 -7.52
N ILE A 85 -25.84 -10.04 -7.13
CA ILE A 85 -25.30 -11.23 -7.77
C ILE A 85 -26.17 -12.46 -7.43
N GLY A 86 -26.78 -12.49 -6.24
CA GLY A 86 -27.61 -13.60 -5.77
C GLY A 86 -29.06 -13.57 -6.27
N TRP A 87 -29.56 -12.40 -6.71
CA TRP A 87 -30.87 -12.28 -7.35
C TRP A 87 -30.68 -12.07 -8.86
N ASN A 88 -30.83 -13.11 -9.67
CA ASN A 88 -31.05 -12.91 -11.11
C ASN A 88 -32.54 -12.62 -11.33
N GLN A 89 -32.87 -11.84 -12.36
CA GLN A 89 -34.25 -11.48 -12.67
C GLN A 89 -35.08 -12.73 -12.95
N TRP A 90 -35.88 -13.13 -11.97
CA TRP A 90 -36.76 -14.28 -12.07
C TRP A 90 -38.19 -13.78 -11.94
N SER A 91 -38.96 -14.04 -12.99
CA SER A 91 -40.41 -14.15 -12.92
C SER A 91 -40.77 -15.42 -12.14
N PHE A 92 -40.46 -15.46 -10.84
CA PHE A 92 -41.08 -16.45 -9.97
C PHE A 92 -42.59 -16.23 -10.05
N ASN A 93 -43.35 -17.27 -10.35
CA ASN A 93 -44.81 -17.20 -10.36
C ASN A 93 -45.28 -16.56 -9.05
N ARG A 94 -46.01 -15.44 -9.13
CA ARG A 94 -46.51 -14.59 -8.00
C ARG A 94 -45.54 -13.54 -7.44
N TRP A 95 -44.41 -13.26 -8.08
CA TRP A 95 -43.50 -12.17 -7.65
C TRP A 95 -43.77 -10.83 -8.33
N ASN A 96 -44.57 -10.83 -9.40
CA ASN A 96 -44.93 -9.67 -10.24
C ASN A 96 -45.32 -8.38 -9.48
N SER A 97 -45.90 -8.49 -8.27
CA SER A 97 -46.30 -7.32 -7.48
C SER A 97 -45.15 -6.51 -6.90
N ILE A 98 -43.95 -7.10 -6.76
CA ILE A 98 -42.77 -6.46 -6.13
C ILE A 98 -41.55 -6.45 -7.05
N ASP A 99 -41.65 -6.97 -8.28
CA ASP A 99 -40.54 -7.05 -9.23
C ASP A 99 -39.88 -5.69 -9.51
N SER A 100 -40.65 -4.61 -9.61
CA SER A 100 -40.11 -3.26 -9.81
C SER A 100 -39.16 -2.84 -8.68
N PHE A 101 -39.47 -3.18 -7.43
CA PHE A 101 -38.62 -2.84 -6.29
C PHE A 101 -37.27 -3.57 -6.37
N TRP A 102 -37.28 -4.85 -6.69
CA TRP A 102 -36.06 -5.65 -6.82
C TRP A 102 -35.23 -5.25 -8.04
N ASN A 103 -35.87 -4.87 -9.14
CA ASN A 103 -35.18 -4.33 -10.32
C ASN A 103 -34.49 -3.00 -9.99
N ILE A 104 -35.15 -2.10 -9.25
CA ILE A 104 -34.55 -0.83 -8.80
C ILE A 104 -33.32 -1.09 -7.91
N LEU A 105 -33.41 -2.02 -6.96
CA LEU A 105 -32.24 -2.39 -6.15
C LEU A 105 -31.14 -3.06 -6.99
N GLY A 106 -31.51 -3.84 -8.00
CA GLY A 106 -30.61 -4.42 -8.97
C GLY A 106 -29.83 -3.38 -9.78
N TYR A 107 -30.36 -2.16 -9.96
CA TYR A 107 -29.64 -1.07 -10.64
C TYR A 107 -28.49 -0.46 -9.82
N ALA A 108 -28.30 -0.87 -8.56
CA ALA A 108 -27.04 -0.60 -7.85
C ALA A 108 -25.82 -1.16 -8.61
N ARG A 109 -26.05 -2.22 -9.39
CA ARG A 109 -25.12 -2.77 -10.38
C ARG A 109 -25.32 -2.04 -11.72
N ILE A 110 -24.34 -1.21 -12.09
CA ILE A 110 -24.44 -0.36 -13.29
C ILE A 110 -24.54 -1.19 -14.59
N ASP A 111 -23.94 -2.39 -14.62
CA ASP A 111 -24.08 -3.38 -15.70
C ASP A 111 -25.54 -3.76 -15.97
N ASN A 112 -26.39 -3.83 -14.93
CA ASN A 112 -27.82 -4.09 -15.10
C ASN A 112 -28.53 -2.93 -15.79
N ILE A 113 -28.13 -1.69 -15.52
CA ILE A 113 -28.70 -0.49 -16.18
C ILE A 113 -28.34 -0.52 -17.67
N PHE A 114 -27.07 -0.76 -17.99
CA PHE A 114 -26.62 -0.89 -19.39
C PHE A 114 -27.28 -2.08 -20.09
N SER A 115 -27.46 -3.18 -19.37
CA SER A 115 -28.22 -4.32 -19.88
C SER A 115 -29.63 -3.91 -20.23
N GLU A 116 -30.41 -3.35 -19.32
CA GLU A 116 -31.81 -2.92 -19.54
C GLU A 116 -31.93 -2.05 -20.80
N LEU A 117 -31.04 -1.07 -20.96
CA LEU A 117 -30.99 -0.13 -22.09
C LEU A 117 -30.52 -0.77 -23.43
N GLY A 118 -30.10 -2.03 -23.43
CA GLY A 118 -29.56 -2.71 -24.61
C GLY A 118 -28.14 -2.29 -24.97
N LEU A 119 -27.41 -1.71 -24.02
CA LEU A 119 -26.06 -1.16 -24.18
C LEU A 119 -24.98 -1.98 -23.45
N LEU A 120 -25.25 -3.26 -23.14
CA LEU A 120 -24.32 -4.12 -22.40
C LEU A 120 -22.96 -4.29 -23.10
N GLU A 121 -22.96 -4.41 -24.42
CA GLU A 121 -21.72 -4.53 -25.20
C GLU A 121 -20.83 -3.29 -25.07
N TYR A 122 -21.45 -2.10 -25.13
CA TYR A 122 -20.76 -0.84 -24.89
C TYR A 122 -20.20 -0.77 -23.47
N PHE A 123 -20.91 -1.30 -22.48
CA PHE A 123 -20.41 -1.38 -21.11
C PHE A 123 -19.20 -2.31 -20.97
N LEU A 124 -19.18 -3.45 -21.65
CA LEU A 124 -18.02 -4.36 -21.67
C LEU A 124 -16.80 -3.69 -22.30
N CYS A 125 -16.98 -3.07 -23.48
CA CYS A 125 -15.92 -2.32 -24.15
C CYS A 125 -15.42 -1.14 -23.30
N PHE A 126 -16.32 -0.42 -22.65
CA PHE A 126 -15.99 0.68 -21.74
C PHE A 126 -15.22 0.19 -20.51
N THR A 127 -15.59 -0.97 -19.96
CA THR A 127 -14.87 -1.60 -18.84
C THR A 127 -13.44 -1.94 -19.24
N VAL A 128 -13.24 -2.57 -20.40
CA VAL A 128 -11.90 -2.83 -20.95
C VAL A 128 -11.13 -1.53 -21.09
N PHE A 129 -11.71 -0.52 -21.75
CA PHE A 129 -11.08 0.77 -21.96
C PHE A 129 -10.63 1.44 -20.66
N ILE A 130 -11.49 1.49 -19.64
CA ILE A 130 -11.17 2.08 -18.33
C ILE A 130 -10.01 1.35 -17.64
N VAL A 131 -10.06 0.02 -17.61
CA VAL A 131 -9.03 -0.79 -16.93
C VAL A 131 -7.67 -0.61 -17.62
N TRP A 132 -7.64 -0.58 -18.94
CA TRP A 132 -6.41 -0.35 -19.71
C TRP A 132 -5.88 1.08 -19.57
N ILE A 133 -6.75 2.09 -19.56
CA ILE A 133 -6.33 3.48 -19.25
C ILE A 133 -5.72 3.55 -17.87
N TYR A 134 -6.34 2.92 -16.87
CA TYR A 134 -5.83 2.90 -15.52
C TYR A 134 -4.49 2.17 -15.44
N PHE A 135 -4.32 1.05 -16.17
CA PHE A 135 -3.04 0.35 -16.28
C PHE A 135 -1.95 1.23 -16.88
N ILE A 136 -2.23 1.93 -17.99
CA ILE A 136 -1.30 2.87 -18.63
C ILE A 136 -0.92 4.01 -17.67
N LEU A 137 -1.89 4.53 -16.91
CA LEU A 137 -1.64 5.55 -15.89
C LEU A 137 -0.70 5.03 -14.79
N LEU A 138 -0.92 3.82 -14.29
CA LEU A 138 -0.04 3.18 -13.30
C LEU A 138 1.36 2.93 -13.85
N ILE A 139 1.49 2.48 -15.10
CA ILE A 139 2.80 2.34 -15.77
C ILE A 139 3.49 3.71 -15.89
N ALA A 140 2.77 4.75 -16.28
CA ALA A 140 3.34 6.09 -16.39
C ALA A 140 3.87 6.59 -15.03
N ILE A 141 3.11 6.39 -13.95
CA ILE A 141 3.52 6.71 -12.58
C ILE A 141 4.74 5.87 -12.17
N TYR A 142 4.76 4.57 -12.49
CA TYR A 142 5.88 3.68 -12.22
C TYR A 142 7.15 4.11 -12.95
N LEU A 143 7.07 4.42 -14.25
CA LEU A 143 8.19 4.91 -15.05
C LEU A 143 8.72 6.26 -14.55
N LEU A 144 7.83 7.18 -14.17
CA LEU A 144 8.23 8.45 -13.54
C LEU A 144 8.96 8.21 -12.21
N THR A 145 8.48 7.25 -11.42
CA THR A 145 9.07 6.86 -10.13
C THR A 145 10.48 6.29 -10.32
N ILE A 146 10.68 5.34 -11.23
CA ILE A 146 12.01 4.78 -11.51
C ILE A 146 12.97 5.87 -12.00
N ARG A 147 12.49 6.82 -12.79
CA ARG A 147 13.31 7.93 -13.31
C ARG A 147 13.54 9.02 -12.26
N ASN A 148 13.12 8.82 -11.01
CA ASN A 148 13.19 9.79 -9.91
C ASN A 148 12.63 11.17 -10.30
N LYS A 149 11.63 11.20 -11.19
CA LYS A 149 10.95 12.43 -11.60
C LYS A 149 9.81 12.73 -10.63
N ARG A 150 9.60 14.03 -10.35
CA ARG A 150 8.42 14.48 -9.59
C ARG A 150 7.16 14.13 -10.35
N ILE A 151 6.22 13.46 -9.69
CA ILE A 151 4.91 13.15 -10.26
C ILE A 151 4.04 14.40 -10.15
N SER A 152 3.38 14.78 -11.25
CA SER A 152 2.54 15.98 -11.24
C SER A 152 1.26 15.75 -10.44
N LEU A 153 0.81 16.76 -9.68
CA LEU A 153 -0.42 16.70 -8.89
C LEU A 153 -1.66 16.30 -9.72
N ILE A 154 -1.68 16.64 -11.01
CA ILE A 154 -2.76 16.29 -11.93
C ILE A 154 -2.84 14.77 -12.13
N LEU A 155 -1.71 14.10 -12.39
CA LEU A 155 -1.66 12.64 -12.53
C LEU A 155 -2.12 11.94 -11.23
N LEU A 156 -1.78 12.53 -10.09
CA LEU A 156 -2.18 12.01 -8.77
C LEU A 156 -3.69 12.13 -8.54
N LYS A 157 -4.28 13.28 -8.89
CA LYS A 157 -5.74 13.48 -8.82
C LYS A 157 -6.48 12.54 -9.78
N LEU A 158 -5.96 12.35 -10.99
CA LEU A 158 -6.50 11.42 -11.98
C LEU A 158 -6.47 9.98 -11.45
N GLU A 159 -5.35 9.53 -10.88
CA GLU A 159 -5.23 8.20 -10.29
C GLU A 159 -6.26 7.99 -9.17
N ASN A 160 -6.41 8.95 -8.26
CA ASN A 160 -7.38 8.85 -7.18
C ASN A 160 -8.83 8.79 -7.71
N TRP A 161 -9.15 9.55 -8.77
CA TRP A 161 -10.47 9.55 -9.39
C TRP A 161 -10.78 8.21 -10.05
N TRP A 162 -9.85 7.68 -10.85
CA TRP A 162 -9.97 6.35 -11.47
C TRP A 162 -10.08 5.24 -10.42
N ARG A 163 -9.27 5.29 -9.36
CA ARG A 163 -9.32 4.35 -8.25
C ARG A 163 -10.68 4.35 -7.56
N LEU A 164 -11.25 5.52 -7.28
CA LEU A 164 -12.58 5.65 -6.69
C LEU A 164 -13.68 5.14 -7.62
N LEU A 165 -13.58 5.40 -8.93
CA LEU A 165 -14.54 4.92 -9.92
C LEU A 165 -14.49 3.38 -9.99
N ILE A 166 -13.30 2.81 -10.16
CA ILE A 166 -13.10 1.37 -10.34
C ILE A 166 -13.40 0.62 -9.03
N PHE A 167 -12.76 0.94 -7.90
CA PHE A 167 -12.90 0.14 -6.68
C PHE A 167 -14.05 0.57 -5.78
N GLY A 168 -14.49 1.84 -5.86
CA GLY A 168 -15.58 2.34 -5.03
C GLY A 168 -16.96 1.95 -5.55
N ILE A 169 -17.16 2.00 -6.88
CA ILE A 169 -18.47 1.78 -7.53
C ILE A 169 -18.41 0.66 -8.57
N GLY A 170 -17.34 0.59 -9.36
CA GLY A 170 -17.27 -0.26 -10.55
C GLY A 170 -16.86 -1.71 -10.33
N LEU A 171 -16.28 -2.08 -9.20
CA LEU A 171 -15.52 -3.32 -9.06
C LEU A 171 -16.37 -4.56 -9.32
N ILE A 172 -17.48 -4.70 -8.56
CA ILE A 172 -18.41 -5.82 -8.68
C ILE A 172 -19.05 -5.85 -10.07
N PRO A 173 -19.69 -4.77 -10.58
CA PRO A 173 -20.35 -4.82 -11.88
C PRO A 173 -19.38 -5.11 -13.03
N MET A 174 -18.18 -4.52 -13.03
CA MET A 174 -17.15 -4.77 -14.06
C MET A 174 -16.63 -6.21 -14.04
N LEU A 175 -16.30 -6.74 -12.86
CA LEU A 175 -15.83 -8.13 -12.74
C LEU A 175 -16.92 -9.12 -13.13
N TYR A 176 -18.15 -8.89 -12.65
CA TYR A 176 -19.27 -9.77 -12.93
C TYR A 176 -19.62 -9.79 -14.42
N SER A 177 -19.72 -8.62 -15.06
CA SER A 177 -20.02 -8.53 -16.50
C SER A 177 -18.95 -9.20 -17.37
N LEU A 178 -17.66 -9.00 -17.06
CA LEU A 178 -16.58 -9.66 -17.78
C LEU A 178 -16.63 -11.18 -17.62
N MET A 179 -16.84 -11.68 -16.40
CA MET A 179 -16.91 -13.12 -16.13
C MET A 179 -18.11 -13.79 -16.82
N ILE A 180 -19.28 -13.14 -16.82
CA ILE A 180 -20.46 -13.64 -17.53
C ILE A 180 -20.25 -13.58 -19.06
N ALA A 181 -19.65 -12.50 -19.59
CA ALA A 181 -19.33 -12.43 -21.02
C ALA A 181 -18.38 -13.56 -21.44
N ILE A 182 -17.33 -13.81 -20.64
CA ILE A 182 -16.39 -14.93 -20.86
C ILE A 182 -17.13 -16.28 -20.83
N LYS A 183 -18.00 -16.50 -19.83
CA LYS A 183 -18.82 -17.72 -19.71
C LYS A 183 -19.61 -17.99 -21.00
N TYR A 184 -20.38 -17.01 -21.46
CA TYR A 184 -21.28 -17.21 -22.60
C TYR A 184 -20.57 -17.28 -23.94
N LEU A 185 -19.49 -16.51 -24.13
CA LEU A 185 -18.71 -16.56 -25.36
C LEU A 185 -17.92 -17.86 -25.51
N ILE A 186 -17.39 -18.42 -24.41
CA ILE A 186 -16.61 -19.68 -24.45
C ILE A 186 -17.52 -20.91 -24.46
N PHE A 187 -18.44 -21.02 -23.50
CA PHE A 187 -19.12 -22.29 -23.22
C PHE A 187 -20.47 -22.46 -23.93
N TYR A 188 -21.18 -21.36 -24.23
CA TYR A 188 -22.57 -21.40 -24.67
C TYR A 188 -22.82 -20.78 -26.06
N GLN A 189 -21.78 -20.34 -26.78
CA GLN A 189 -21.78 -19.85 -28.18
C GLN A 189 -23.17 -19.41 -28.72
N ASN A 190 -23.50 -18.12 -28.57
CA ASN A 190 -24.74 -17.47 -29.06
C ASN A 190 -26.05 -17.83 -28.31
N ILE A 191 -25.99 -18.41 -27.12
CA ILE A 191 -27.16 -18.55 -26.23
C ILE A 191 -27.41 -17.24 -25.46
N SER A 192 -28.68 -16.93 -25.24
CA SER A 192 -29.16 -15.80 -24.44
C SER A 192 -28.64 -15.82 -22.99
N MET A 193 -28.15 -14.69 -22.49
CA MET A 193 -27.61 -14.57 -21.13
C MET A 193 -28.71 -14.51 -20.07
N ALA A 194 -28.84 -15.57 -19.27
CA ALA A 194 -29.89 -15.68 -18.25
C ALA A 194 -29.75 -14.60 -17.15
N GLU A 195 -28.52 -14.18 -16.85
CA GLU A 195 -28.18 -13.13 -15.88
C GLU A 195 -28.62 -11.74 -16.33
N TYR A 196 -28.84 -11.55 -17.64
CA TYR A 196 -29.14 -10.27 -18.29
C TYR A 196 -30.38 -10.37 -19.19
N GLN A 197 -31.51 -10.85 -18.66
CA GLN A 197 -32.81 -10.89 -19.38
C GLN A 197 -32.77 -11.63 -20.72
N ASN A 198 -31.97 -12.67 -20.83
CA ASN A 198 -31.82 -13.42 -22.08
C ASN A 198 -31.35 -12.55 -23.27
N LYS A 199 -30.58 -11.49 -23.02
CA LYS A 199 -29.94 -10.72 -24.09
C LYS A 199 -28.84 -11.55 -24.75
N VAL A 200 -28.74 -11.43 -26.07
CA VAL A 200 -27.75 -12.14 -26.89
C VAL A 200 -26.57 -11.20 -27.14
N LEU A 201 -25.34 -11.67 -26.90
CA LEU A 201 -24.13 -10.94 -27.30
C LEU A 201 -23.89 -11.14 -28.79
N ASN A 202 -23.41 -10.10 -29.45
CA ASN A 202 -22.92 -10.18 -30.81
C ASN A 202 -21.75 -11.16 -30.90
N SER A 203 -21.81 -12.07 -31.88
CA SER A 203 -20.77 -13.07 -32.13
C SER A 203 -19.41 -12.45 -32.45
N SER A 204 -19.37 -11.19 -32.91
CA SER A 204 -18.12 -10.44 -33.12
C SER A 204 -17.32 -10.22 -31.84
N LEU A 205 -17.93 -10.34 -30.65
CA LEU A 205 -17.23 -10.21 -29.37
C LEU A 205 -16.43 -11.47 -29.02
N LEU A 206 -16.58 -12.57 -29.75
CA LEU A 206 -15.81 -13.81 -29.53
C LEU A 206 -14.29 -13.55 -29.64
N ASP A 207 -13.88 -12.71 -30.59
CA ASP A 207 -12.46 -12.36 -30.80
C ASP A 207 -11.88 -11.54 -29.63
N MET A 208 -12.74 -10.95 -28.79
CA MET A 208 -12.35 -10.14 -27.63
C MET A 208 -12.20 -10.97 -26.34
N VAL A 209 -12.52 -12.28 -26.36
CA VAL A 209 -12.42 -13.15 -25.17
C VAL A 209 -11.04 -13.10 -24.51
N PRO A 210 -9.90 -13.21 -25.24
CA PRO A 210 -8.57 -13.10 -24.62
C PRO A 210 -8.38 -11.75 -23.90
N VAL A 211 -8.90 -10.67 -24.48
CA VAL A 211 -8.82 -9.33 -23.90
C VAL A 211 -9.65 -9.26 -22.61
N PHE A 212 -10.85 -9.86 -22.59
CA PHE A 212 -11.67 -9.92 -21.37
C PHE A 212 -10.99 -10.72 -20.25
N ILE A 213 -10.34 -11.84 -20.56
CA ILE A 213 -9.59 -12.64 -19.58
C ILE A 213 -8.44 -11.82 -18.99
N ILE A 214 -7.61 -11.21 -19.83
CA ILE A 214 -6.48 -10.38 -19.38
C ILE A 214 -6.98 -9.20 -18.54
N THR A 215 -8.06 -8.55 -18.98
CA THR A 215 -8.67 -7.42 -18.26
C THR A 215 -9.19 -7.85 -16.89
N THR A 216 -9.79 -9.03 -16.78
CA THR A 216 -10.28 -9.59 -15.51
C THR A 216 -9.10 -9.86 -14.56
N ILE A 217 -8.03 -10.46 -15.04
CA ILE A 217 -6.81 -10.71 -14.24
C ILE A 217 -6.20 -9.39 -13.77
N LEU A 218 -6.08 -8.40 -14.65
CA LEU A 218 -5.57 -7.06 -14.30
C LEU A 218 -6.43 -6.40 -13.22
N LEU A 219 -7.76 -6.46 -13.34
CA LEU A 219 -8.69 -5.89 -12.37
C LEU A 219 -8.58 -6.57 -11.00
N LEU A 220 -8.43 -7.91 -10.96
CA LEU A 220 -8.17 -8.65 -9.73
C LEU A 220 -6.83 -8.27 -9.10
N ILE A 221 -5.76 -8.15 -9.89
CA ILE A 221 -4.46 -7.67 -9.40
C ILE A 221 -4.61 -6.28 -8.80
N PHE A 222 -5.23 -5.33 -9.51
CA PHE A 222 -5.37 -3.98 -8.97
C PHE A 222 -6.23 -3.93 -7.71
N TYR A 223 -7.28 -4.75 -7.63
CA TYR A 223 -8.10 -4.85 -6.43
C TYR A 223 -7.31 -5.41 -5.24
N TYR A 224 -6.51 -6.46 -5.46
CA TYR A 224 -5.59 -6.99 -4.45
C TYR A 224 -4.62 -5.91 -3.96
N MET A 225 -4.01 -5.17 -4.90
CA MET A 225 -3.07 -4.10 -4.57
C MET A 225 -3.75 -2.97 -3.77
N HIS A 226 -4.99 -2.63 -4.14
CA HIS A 226 -5.80 -1.61 -3.46
C HIS A 226 -6.05 -1.95 -1.99
N GLU A 227 -6.55 -3.16 -1.72
CA GLU A 227 -6.96 -3.56 -0.37
C GLU A 227 -5.79 -3.73 0.61
N ILE A 228 -4.61 -4.13 0.09
CA ILE A 228 -3.46 -4.53 0.90
C ILE A 228 -2.41 -3.42 1.03
N PHE A 229 -2.20 -2.57 0.03
CA PHE A 229 -1.12 -1.57 0.08
C PHE A 229 -1.61 -0.13 0.23
N ILE A 230 -2.89 0.15 -0.01
CA ILE A 230 -3.42 1.53 -0.04
C ILE A 230 -4.29 1.84 1.20
N TYR A 231 -3.84 1.43 2.39
CA TYR A 231 -4.46 1.79 3.66
C TYR A 231 -3.49 2.51 4.58
N GLU A 232 -4.01 3.35 5.47
CA GLU A 232 -3.20 4.05 6.47
C GLU A 232 -2.94 3.12 7.64
N PHE A 233 -1.67 2.85 7.96
CA PHE A 233 -1.33 1.96 9.07
C PHE A 233 -0.97 2.71 10.35
N ARG A 234 -0.75 4.03 10.27
CA ARG A 234 -0.26 4.83 11.39
C ARG A 234 -1.40 5.16 12.36
N HIS A 235 -1.25 4.79 13.63
CA HIS A 235 -2.25 5.06 14.68
C HIS A 235 -2.53 6.55 14.81
N SER A 236 -1.48 7.37 14.74
CA SER A 236 -1.55 8.83 14.81
C SER A 236 -2.44 9.47 13.73
N HIS A 237 -2.63 8.80 12.60
CA HIS A 237 -3.38 9.31 11.44
C HIS A 237 -4.85 8.91 11.41
N SER A 238 -5.28 8.04 12.34
CA SER A 238 -6.68 7.59 12.47
C SER A 238 -7.69 8.73 12.62
N SER A 239 -7.28 9.84 13.23
CA SER A 239 -8.12 11.04 13.37
C SER A 239 -8.38 11.77 12.05
N TYR A 240 -7.48 11.62 11.07
CA TYR A 240 -7.57 12.27 9.76
C TYR A 240 -8.22 11.38 8.71
N THR A 241 -8.11 10.06 8.84
CA THR A 241 -8.63 9.12 7.84
C THR A 241 -9.35 7.93 8.45
N ILE A 242 -10.61 7.78 8.04
CA ILE A 242 -11.47 6.63 8.35
C ILE A 242 -10.96 5.31 7.77
N TYR A 243 -10.01 5.35 6.83
CA TYR A 243 -9.42 4.16 6.21
C TYR A 243 -8.16 3.67 6.95
N ALA A 244 -7.89 4.19 8.14
CA ALA A 244 -6.76 3.76 8.93
C ALA A 244 -7.05 2.44 9.65
N LYS A 245 -6.18 1.44 9.47
CA LYS A 245 -6.32 0.08 10.00
C LYS A 245 -4.97 -0.51 10.37
N SER A 246 -4.96 -1.42 11.34
CA SER A 246 -3.73 -2.06 11.81
C SER A 246 -3.19 -3.13 10.86
N HIS A 247 -4.06 -3.81 10.10
CA HIS A 247 -3.70 -4.87 9.15
C HIS A 247 -4.79 -5.10 8.08
N SER A 248 -4.45 -5.77 6.98
CA SER A 248 -5.41 -6.09 5.89
C SER A 248 -5.98 -7.53 5.90
N ASN A 249 -5.76 -8.34 6.95
CA ASN A 249 -6.20 -9.75 6.93
C ASN A 249 -7.67 -10.01 6.54
N PRO A 250 -8.68 -9.30 7.10
CA PRO A 250 -10.06 -9.47 6.67
C PRO A 250 -10.26 -9.15 5.18
N ASP A 251 -9.52 -8.18 4.66
CA ASP A 251 -9.59 -7.76 3.26
C ASP A 251 -8.92 -8.75 2.31
N LYS A 252 -7.87 -9.47 2.75
CA LYS A 252 -7.29 -10.59 1.99
C LYS A 252 -8.33 -11.70 1.79
N ILE A 253 -9.05 -12.07 2.86
CA ILE A 253 -10.09 -13.10 2.77
C ILE A 253 -11.26 -12.58 1.93
N LYS A 254 -11.60 -11.29 2.04
CA LYS A 254 -12.61 -10.62 1.20
C LYS A 254 -12.25 -10.72 -0.29
N PHE A 255 -10.99 -10.45 -0.65
CA PHE A 255 -10.48 -10.62 -2.02
C PHE A 255 -10.67 -12.05 -2.53
N PHE A 256 -10.24 -13.05 -1.75
CA PHE A 256 -10.35 -14.45 -2.16
C PHE A 256 -11.81 -14.89 -2.32
N GLY A 257 -12.70 -14.53 -1.40
CA GLY A 257 -14.08 -14.98 -1.52
C GLY A 257 -14.90 -14.25 -2.58
N ILE A 258 -14.62 -12.97 -2.89
CA ILE A 258 -15.18 -12.33 -4.09
C ILE A 258 -14.73 -13.08 -5.35
N THR A 259 -13.45 -13.45 -5.43
CA THR A 259 -12.91 -14.23 -6.55
C THR A 259 -13.62 -15.60 -6.66
N ILE A 260 -13.85 -16.28 -5.54
CA ILE A 260 -14.58 -17.55 -5.49
C ILE A 260 -16.03 -17.37 -5.96
N ILE A 261 -16.75 -16.34 -5.50
CA ILE A 261 -18.13 -16.06 -5.93
C ILE A 261 -18.19 -15.82 -7.44
N LEU A 262 -17.21 -15.12 -8.00
CA LEU A 262 -17.14 -14.84 -9.43
C LEU A 262 -16.83 -16.09 -10.24
N ILE A 263 -15.84 -16.90 -9.83
CA ILE A 263 -15.53 -18.19 -10.47
C ILE A 263 -16.75 -19.10 -10.41
N TYR A 264 -17.42 -19.16 -9.26
CA TYR A 264 -18.65 -19.95 -9.11
C TYR A 264 -19.73 -19.45 -10.05
N SER A 265 -19.92 -18.13 -10.19
CA SER A 265 -20.89 -17.54 -11.12
C SER A 265 -20.59 -17.88 -12.60
N MET A 266 -19.31 -18.06 -12.94
CA MET A 266 -18.88 -18.48 -14.28
C MET A 266 -19.23 -19.95 -14.55
N LEU A 267 -19.06 -20.84 -13.56
CA LEU A 267 -19.25 -22.29 -13.71
C LEU A 267 -20.71 -22.75 -13.54
N CYS A 268 -21.50 -21.97 -12.82
CA CYS A 268 -22.82 -22.37 -12.36
C CYS A 268 -23.89 -22.08 -13.43
N ASP A 269 -24.67 -23.10 -13.81
CA ASP A 269 -25.88 -22.92 -14.62
C ASP A 269 -26.96 -22.14 -13.88
N SER A 270 -27.90 -21.57 -14.64
CA SER A 270 -29.05 -20.83 -14.09
C SER A 270 -29.92 -21.68 -13.14
N SER A 271 -29.90 -23.02 -13.27
CA SER A 271 -30.63 -23.96 -12.42
C SER A 271 -30.12 -24.05 -10.98
N HIS A 272 -28.93 -23.54 -10.68
CA HIS A 272 -28.27 -23.67 -9.36
C HIS A 272 -28.23 -22.36 -8.55
N LEU A 273 -29.15 -21.43 -8.83
CA LEU A 273 -29.17 -20.11 -8.22
C LEU A 273 -29.34 -20.11 -6.68
N THR A 274 -30.02 -21.11 -6.13
CA THR A 274 -30.14 -21.31 -4.68
C THR A 274 -28.77 -21.48 -4.01
N TYR A 275 -27.86 -22.24 -4.61
CA TYR A 275 -26.50 -22.44 -4.10
C TYR A 275 -25.67 -21.16 -4.15
N LYS A 276 -25.85 -20.35 -5.20
CA LYS A 276 -25.20 -19.04 -5.33
C LYS A 276 -25.54 -18.12 -4.15
N LYS A 277 -26.83 -18.07 -3.75
CA LYS A 277 -27.29 -17.30 -2.58
C LYS A 277 -26.66 -17.81 -1.28
N ILE A 278 -26.59 -19.14 -1.10
CA ILE A 278 -25.97 -19.75 0.08
C ILE A 278 -24.47 -19.41 0.14
N ILE A 279 -23.74 -19.48 -0.98
CA ILE A 279 -22.31 -19.17 -1.04
C ILE A 279 -22.07 -17.69 -0.70
N ILE A 280 -22.83 -16.77 -1.31
CA ILE A 280 -22.74 -15.33 -1.02
C ILE A 280 -23.03 -15.07 0.46
N SER A 281 -24.11 -15.63 0.99
CA SER A 281 -24.48 -15.50 2.40
C SER A 281 -23.38 -16.03 3.32
N THR A 282 -22.86 -17.23 3.06
CA THR A 282 -21.83 -17.86 3.90
C THR A 282 -20.54 -17.04 3.88
N PHE A 283 -20.11 -16.60 2.71
CA PHE A 283 -18.93 -15.77 2.57
C PHE A 283 -19.09 -14.42 3.28
N ALA A 284 -20.19 -13.69 3.01
CA ALA A 284 -20.44 -12.40 3.64
C ALA A 284 -20.52 -12.52 5.17
N PHE A 285 -21.10 -13.61 5.67
CA PHE A 285 -21.15 -13.91 7.10
C PHE A 285 -19.75 -14.12 7.69
N ILE A 286 -18.89 -14.90 7.01
CA ILE A 286 -17.49 -15.09 7.42
C ILE A 286 -16.75 -13.75 7.49
N ILE A 287 -16.88 -12.89 6.48
CA ILE A 287 -16.23 -11.57 6.49
C ILE A 287 -16.79 -10.66 7.60
N CYS A 288 -18.10 -10.71 7.86
CA CYS A 288 -18.72 -9.98 8.97
C CYS A 288 -18.12 -10.44 10.32
N LEU A 289 -18.03 -11.75 10.54
CA LEU A 289 -17.42 -12.32 11.74
C LEU A 289 -15.94 -11.96 11.88
N LEU A 290 -15.18 -11.97 10.79
CA LEU A 290 -13.77 -11.58 10.79
C LEU A 290 -13.60 -10.10 11.17
N ASN A 291 -14.46 -9.21 10.67
CA ASN A 291 -14.43 -7.79 11.07
C ASN A 291 -14.81 -7.59 12.53
N LEU A 292 -15.78 -8.35 13.05
CA LEU A 292 -16.13 -8.36 14.48
C LEU A 292 -15.03 -8.94 15.37
N TYR A 293 -14.35 -9.97 14.88
CA TYR A 293 -13.27 -10.64 15.59
C TYR A 293 -12.03 -9.76 15.62
N TYR A 294 -11.50 -9.37 14.45
CA TYR A 294 -10.23 -8.65 14.31
C TYR A 294 -10.33 -7.16 14.63
N ILE A 295 -11.43 -6.49 14.26
CA ILE A 295 -11.62 -5.04 14.41
C ILE A 295 -10.43 -4.28 13.78
N PRO A 296 -10.16 -4.47 12.47
CA PRO A 296 -8.93 -3.99 11.84
C PRO A 296 -8.81 -2.45 11.83
N TYR A 297 -9.91 -1.71 11.69
CA TYR A 297 -9.85 -0.25 11.62
C TYR A 297 -9.62 0.38 13.00
N PHE A 298 -8.94 1.52 13.04
CA PHE A 298 -8.72 2.24 14.29
C PHE A 298 -10.00 2.90 14.80
N THR A 299 -10.86 3.37 13.90
CA THR A 299 -12.14 4.01 14.22
C THR A 299 -13.27 2.99 14.36
N PRO A 300 -14.13 3.11 15.39
CA PRO A 300 -15.26 2.19 15.58
C PRO A 300 -16.27 2.24 14.44
N GLU A 301 -16.49 3.41 13.85
CA GLU A 301 -17.46 3.61 12.77
C GLU A 301 -17.06 2.87 11.51
N SER A 302 -15.77 2.88 11.15
CA SER A 302 -15.28 2.17 9.96
C SER A 302 -15.44 0.66 10.08
N ASN A 303 -15.14 0.09 11.27
CA ASN A 303 -15.37 -1.33 11.51
C ASN A 303 -16.85 -1.68 11.44
N PHE A 304 -17.71 -0.83 12.00
CA PHE A 304 -19.15 -1.01 11.93
C PHE A 304 -19.65 -1.01 10.48
N PHE A 305 -19.30 0.00 9.67
CA PHE A 305 -19.75 0.07 8.28
C PHE A 305 -19.22 -1.08 7.42
N GLU A 306 -17.98 -1.53 7.64
CA GLU A 306 -17.43 -2.69 6.93
C GLU A 306 -18.24 -3.96 7.24
N ALA A 307 -18.44 -4.27 8.52
CA ALA A 307 -19.20 -5.45 8.94
C ALA A 307 -20.69 -5.34 8.56
N CYS A 308 -21.29 -4.16 8.70
CA CYS A 308 -22.69 -3.91 8.38
C CYS A 308 -22.98 -4.13 6.90
N SER A 309 -22.09 -3.70 6.01
CA SER A 309 -22.24 -3.95 4.56
C SER A 309 -22.32 -5.44 4.22
N MET A 310 -21.50 -6.26 4.89
CA MET A 310 -21.52 -7.71 4.70
C MET A 310 -22.75 -8.33 5.34
N LEU A 311 -23.16 -7.88 6.52
CA LEU A 311 -24.38 -8.33 7.17
C LEU A 311 -25.63 -8.05 6.32
N ILE A 312 -25.72 -6.88 5.68
CA ILE A 312 -26.80 -6.57 4.74
C ILE A 312 -26.82 -7.60 3.59
N ALA A 313 -25.67 -7.95 3.03
CA ALA A 313 -25.59 -8.97 1.97
C ALA A 313 -26.03 -10.37 2.46
N VAL A 314 -25.73 -10.74 3.71
CA VAL A 314 -26.22 -11.97 4.36
C VAL A 314 -27.74 -11.94 4.47
N ILE A 315 -28.30 -10.89 5.07
CA ILE A 315 -29.73 -10.75 5.31
C ILE A 315 -30.50 -10.80 4.00
N ASN A 316 -30.02 -10.08 2.99
CA ASN A 316 -30.62 -10.08 1.66
C ASN A 316 -30.61 -11.50 1.09
N SER A 317 -29.45 -12.16 1.05
CA SER A 317 -29.34 -13.52 0.51
C SER A 317 -30.27 -14.52 1.21
N ILE A 318 -30.40 -14.43 2.54
CA ILE A 318 -31.31 -15.27 3.34
C ILE A 318 -32.78 -14.91 3.08
N ALA A 319 -33.13 -13.63 3.03
CA ALA A 319 -34.50 -13.18 2.74
C ALA A 319 -34.97 -13.67 1.36
N PHE A 320 -34.10 -13.62 0.35
CA PHE A 320 -34.38 -14.17 -0.97
C PHE A 320 -34.52 -15.68 -0.99
N PHE A 321 -33.68 -16.40 -0.22
CA PHE A 321 -33.77 -17.85 -0.09
C PHE A 321 -35.09 -18.28 0.59
N ILE A 322 -35.49 -17.60 1.67
CA ILE A 322 -36.76 -17.88 2.37
C ILE A 322 -37.95 -17.55 1.46
N GLY A 323 -37.93 -16.41 0.78
CA GLY A 323 -38.98 -16.02 -0.16
C GLY A 323 -39.15 -17.05 -1.29
N GLU A 324 -38.05 -17.60 -1.79
CA GLU A 324 -38.03 -18.65 -2.81
C GLU A 324 -38.68 -19.95 -2.30
N ILE A 325 -38.28 -20.43 -1.12
CA ILE A 325 -38.87 -21.64 -0.50
C ILE A 325 -40.38 -21.48 -0.30
N GLN A 326 -40.82 -20.29 0.13
CA GLN A 326 -42.24 -20.02 0.36
C GLN A 326 -43.02 -19.69 -0.92
N GLY A 327 -42.33 -19.48 -2.06
CA GLY A 327 -42.97 -19.02 -3.30
C GLY A 327 -43.66 -17.66 -3.15
N ASN A 328 -43.18 -16.77 -2.29
CA ASN A 328 -43.82 -15.47 -1.99
C ASN A 328 -42.78 -14.33 -1.89
N SER A 329 -42.84 -13.38 -2.82
CA SER A 329 -41.99 -12.18 -2.84
C SER A 329 -42.22 -11.28 -1.64
N SER A 330 -43.45 -11.24 -1.13
CA SER A 330 -43.83 -10.37 0.00
C SER A 330 -43.07 -10.74 1.26
N THR A 331 -42.82 -12.04 1.49
CA THR A 331 -42.00 -12.48 2.61
C THR A 331 -40.58 -11.95 2.49
N GLY A 332 -39.94 -12.10 1.32
CA GLY A 332 -38.58 -11.60 1.09
C GLY A 332 -38.50 -10.08 1.28
N PHE A 333 -39.51 -9.34 0.81
CA PHE A 333 -39.60 -7.89 0.96
C PHE A 333 -39.74 -7.46 2.43
N VAL A 334 -40.65 -8.07 3.18
CA VAL A 334 -40.86 -7.78 4.61
C VAL A 334 -39.59 -8.11 5.40
N LEU A 335 -38.97 -9.26 5.15
CA LEU A 335 -37.71 -9.63 5.78
C LEU A 335 -36.60 -8.63 5.46
N PHE A 336 -36.47 -8.21 4.19
CA PHE A 336 -35.50 -7.18 3.79
C PHE A 336 -35.71 -5.86 4.54
N LEU A 337 -36.95 -5.37 4.61
CA LEU A 337 -37.27 -4.05 5.16
C LEU A 337 -37.07 -4.02 6.69
N PHE A 338 -37.46 -5.08 7.39
CA PHE A 338 -37.40 -5.12 8.85
C PHE A 338 -36.10 -5.71 9.40
N LEU A 339 -35.53 -6.78 8.81
CA LEU A 339 -34.34 -7.41 9.37
C LEU A 339 -33.08 -6.56 9.22
N ASN A 340 -32.92 -5.85 8.09
CA ASN A 340 -31.75 -5.00 7.88
C ASN A 340 -31.58 -3.96 9.01
N PRO A 341 -32.55 -3.06 9.30
CA PRO A 341 -32.37 -2.07 10.37
C PRO A 341 -32.22 -2.70 11.76
N ILE A 342 -32.98 -3.76 12.07
CA ILE A 342 -32.93 -4.43 13.37
C ILE A 342 -31.55 -5.06 13.61
N LEU A 343 -31.05 -5.84 12.64
CA LEU A 343 -29.78 -6.54 12.78
C LEU A 343 -28.58 -5.59 12.67
N SER A 344 -28.66 -4.52 11.87
CA SER A 344 -27.66 -3.44 11.90
C SER A 344 -27.59 -2.76 13.25
N TRP A 345 -28.73 -2.53 13.91
CA TRP A 345 -28.77 -1.99 15.27
C TRP A 345 -28.16 -2.97 16.30
N PHE A 346 -28.49 -4.26 16.24
CA PHE A 346 -27.83 -5.27 17.08
C PHE A 346 -26.33 -5.34 16.84
N LEU A 347 -25.88 -5.26 15.58
CA LEU A 347 -24.46 -5.23 15.23
C LEU A 347 -23.77 -4.02 15.87
N HIS A 348 -24.41 -2.85 15.83
CA HIS A 348 -23.90 -1.65 16.52
C HIS A 348 -23.73 -1.88 18.03
N MET A 349 -24.72 -2.49 18.67
CA MET A 349 -24.65 -2.85 20.10
C MET A 349 -23.52 -3.85 20.40
N ILE A 350 -23.30 -4.83 19.52
CA ILE A 350 -22.18 -5.78 19.63
C ILE A 350 -20.84 -5.05 19.54
N PHE A 351 -20.66 -4.12 18.59
CA PHE A 351 -19.44 -3.33 18.52
C PHE A 351 -19.23 -2.50 19.78
N LYS A 352 -20.26 -1.79 20.26
CA LYS A 352 -20.18 -1.02 21.51
C LYS A 352 -19.74 -1.89 22.68
N TYR A 353 -20.32 -3.09 22.81
CA TYR A 353 -19.94 -4.06 23.83
C TYR A 353 -18.48 -4.52 23.67
N ARG A 354 -18.06 -4.88 22.44
CA ARG A 354 -16.69 -5.32 22.17
C ARG A 354 -15.68 -4.23 22.52
N TYR A 355 -15.90 -2.99 22.09
CA TYR A 355 -15.05 -1.86 22.44
C TYR A 355 -14.99 -1.60 23.95
N SER A 356 -16.11 -1.73 24.67
CA SER A 356 -16.10 -1.59 26.13
C SER A 356 -15.24 -2.65 26.85
N LYS A 357 -15.06 -3.83 26.25
CA LYS A 357 -14.21 -4.91 26.78
C LYS A 357 -12.73 -4.80 26.42
N LEU A 358 -12.37 -4.03 25.38
CA LEU A 358 -10.98 -3.86 24.96
C LEU A 358 -10.13 -3.04 25.96
N VAL A 359 -10.78 -2.29 26.86
CA VAL A 359 -10.16 -1.25 27.73
C VAL A 359 -9.25 -1.81 28.85
N LYS A 360 -8.99 -3.12 28.93
CA LYS A 360 -8.29 -3.71 30.09
C LYS A 360 -6.94 -4.31 29.74
N LEU A 361 -5.87 -3.53 29.93
CA LEU A 361 -4.46 -3.99 29.96
C LEU A 361 -4.19 -4.81 31.23
N ASN A 362 -4.88 -5.94 31.41
CA ASN A 362 -4.82 -6.70 32.67
C ASN A 362 -3.68 -7.72 32.75
N SER A 363 -2.75 -7.73 31.77
CA SER A 363 -1.37 -8.30 31.80
C SER A 363 -0.91 -8.71 30.40
N ILE A 364 0.27 -8.28 29.94
CA ILE A 364 0.80 -8.56 28.59
C ILE A 364 1.10 -10.04 28.34
N LYS A 365 1.40 -10.81 29.40
CA LYS A 365 1.63 -12.26 29.35
C LYS A 365 0.42 -13.08 28.88
N LYS A 366 -0.79 -12.48 28.87
CA LYS A 366 -2.02 -13.16 28.46
C LYS A 366 -2.30 -13.08 26.96
N TYR A 367 -1.60 -12.22 26.22
CA TYR A 367 -1.88 -12.05 24.80
C TYR A 367 -1.28 -13.21 23.99
N ILE A 368 -2.15 -13.88 23.25
CA ILE A 368 -1.81 -15.07 22.45
C ILE A 368 -1.39 -14.65 21.04
N ASP A 369 -1.93 -13.52 20.57
CA ASP A 369 -1.84 -13.05 19.19
C ASP A 369 -1.45 -11.55 19.11
N VAL A 370 -0.78 -11.19 18.03
CA VAL A 370 -0.28 -9.83 17.75
C VAL A 370 -1.44 -8.84 17.59
N TYR A 371 -2.55 -9.29 16.99
CA TYR A 371 -3.73 -8.47 16.80
C TYR A 371 -4.50 -8.22 18.12
N GLU A 372 -4.44 -9.17 19.06
CA GLU A 372 -4.98 -8.96 20.42
C GLU A 372 -4.18 -7.91 21.18
N PHE A 373 -2.85 -8.00 21.09
CA PHE A 373 -1.94 -7.02 21.68
C PHE A 373 -2.20 -5.61 21.14
N GLU A 374 -2.29 -5.45 19.82
CA GLU A 374 -2.58 -4.15 19.20
C GLU A 374 -3.91 -3.57 19.66
N ARG A 375 -4.99 -4.36 19.70
CA ARG A 375 -6.28 -3.87 20.16
C ARG A 375 -6.27 -3.40 21.61
N ALA A 376 -5.54 -4.09 22.49
CA ALA A 376 -5.42 -3.70 23.88
C ALA A 376 -4.62 -2.40 24.03
N MET A 377 -3.62 -2.20 23.18
CA MET A 377 -2.79 -0.99 23.15
C MET A 377 -3.40 0.18 22.37
N ARG A 378 -4.39 -0.09 21.51
CA ARG A 378 -4.88 0.86 20.52
C ARG A 378 -5.30 2.19 21.14
N GLN A 379 -6.10 2.16 22.21
CA GLN A 379 -6.50 3.40 22.89
C GLN A 379 -5.27 4.17 23.39
N SER A 380 -4.31 3.47 23.99
CA SER A 380 -3.08 4.09 24.47
C SER A 380 -2.26 4.76 23.36
N LEU A 381 -2.21 4.13 22.18
CA LEU A 381 -1.52 4.64 20.99
C LEU A 381 -2.25 5.80 20.29
N LEU A 382 -3.57 5.87 20.43
CA LEU A 382 -4.41 6.91 19.84
C LEU A 382 -4.42 8.21 20.67
N TYR A 383 -4.47 8.09 22.00
CA TYR A 383 -4.53 9.25 22.90
C TYR A 383 -3.11 9.73 23.25
N LYS A 384 -2.79 10.97 22.88
CA LYS A 384 -1.48 11.59 23.13
C LYS A 384 -1.22 11.96 24.60
N GLU A 385 -2.25 11.89 25.44
CA GLU A 385 -2.19 12.28 26.85
C GLU A 385 -1.65 11.16 27.76
N ASN A 386 -1.43 9.96 27.21
CA ASN A 386 -0.88 8.84 27.99
C ASN A 386 0.61 9.03 28.28
N GLN A 387 1.04 8.47 29.41
CA GLN A 387 2.44 8.51 29.81
C GLN A 387 3.29 7.72 28.80
N PRO A 388 4.18 8.38 28.03
CA PRO A 388 4.91 7.72 26.95
C PRO A 388 5.84 6.61 27.46
N GLN A 389 6.31 6.72 28.71
CA GLN A 389 7.12 5.71 29.38
C GLN A 389 6.35 4.39 29.57
N GLU A 390 5.11 4.46 30.07
CA GLU A 390 4.26 3.27 30.26
C GLU A 390 4.03 2.52 28.93
N ILE A 391 3.82 3.26 27.83
CA ILE A 391 3.63 2.66 26.50
C ILE A 391 4.90 1.95 26.04
N LEU A 392 6.08 2.56 26.23
CA LEU A 392 7.36 1.95 25.89
C LEU A 392 7.64 0.72 26.74
N GLU A 393 7.36 0.76 28.04
CA GLU A 393 7.48 -0.41 28.93
C GLU A 393 6.59 -1.57 28.48
N ILE A 394 5.38 -1.26 27.98
CA ILE A 394 4.49 -2.28 27.43
C ILE A 394 5.10 -2.92 26.17
N PHE A 395 5.65 -2.12 25.25
CA PHE A 395 6.36 -2.67 24.09
C PHE A 395 7.58 -3.50 24.49
N ASP A 396 8.41 -3.00 25.39
CA ASP A 396 9.59 -3.71 25.91
C ASP A 396 9.18 -5.04 26.53
N SER A 397 8.09 -5.07 27.31
CA SER A 397 7.56 -6.32 27.87
C SER A 397 7.02 -7.29 26.81
N ALA A 398 6.53 -6.78 25.66
CA ALA A 398 6.08 -7.59 24.55
C ALA A 398 7.24 -8.29 23.83
N TYR A 399 8.44 -7.69 23.79
CA TYR A 399 9.65 -8.35 23.26
C TYR A 399 10.11 -9.53 24.11
N PHE A 400 9.81 -9.55 25.41
CA PHE A 400 10.09 -10.71 26.26
C PHE A 400 9.08 -11.85 26.07
N ASN A 401 8.00 -11.64 25.31
CA ASN A 401 7.04 -12.68 24.96
C ASN A 401 7.44 -13.36 23.64
N ASN A 402 7.80 -14.65 23.70
CA ASN A 402 8.26 -15.44 22.55
C ASN A 402 7.31 -15.42 21.33
N LYS A 403 5.99 -15.21 21.52
CA LYS A 403 5.04 -15.14 20.40
C LYS A 403 5.03 -13.77 19.73
N LEU A 404 5.17 -12.70 20.51
CA LEU A 404 5.08 -11.31 20.04
C LEU A 404 6.42 -10.80 19.51
N ASN A 405 7.54 -11.19 20.13
CA ASN A 405 8.90 -10.81 19.74
C ASN A 405 9.21 -11.16 18.26
N ILE A 406 8.60 -12.22 17.75
CA ILE A 406 8.82 -12.68 16.39
C ILE A 406 8.10 -11.80 15.36
N SER A 407 7.12 -10.99 15.78
CA SER A 407 6.28 -10.22 14.87
C SER A 407 6.90 -8.88 14.51
N ARG A 408 7.10 -8.69 13.20
CA ARG A 408 7.57 -7.44 12.60
C ARG A 408 6.60 -6.27 12.80
N LEU A 409 5.29 -6.56 12.87
CA LEU A 409 4.26 -5.53 13.10
C LEU A 409 4.43 -4.81 14.43
N VAL A 410 4.82 -5.53 15.49
CA VAL A 410 5.05 -4.92 16.82
C VAL A 410 6.16 -3.88 16.74
N THR A 411 7.28 -4.22 16.09
CA THR A 411 8.38 -3.29 15.85
C THR A 411 7.98 -2.10 14.98
N ILE A 412 7.15 -2.34 13.94
CA ILE A 412 6.63 -1.26 13.09
C ILE A 412 5.77 -0.30 13.91
N TRP A 413 4.85 -0.79 14.74
CA TRP A 413 3.98 0.05 15.58
C TRP A 413 4.75 0.82 16.65
N GLU A 414 5.74 0.18 17.29
CA GLU A 414 6.60 0.84 18.28
C GLU A 414 7.42 1.96 17.62
N ALA A 415 8.03 1.70 16.46
CA ALA A 415 8.80 2.71 15.74
C ALA A 415 7.90 3.82 15.19
N ASP A 416 6.67 3.51 14.73
CA ASP A 416 5.67 4.52 14.35
C ASP A 416 5.30 5.43 15.53
N PHE A 417 5.06 4.84 16.71
CA PHE A 417 4.78 5.58 17.93
C PHE A 417 5.94 6.51 18.31
N CYS A 418 7.19 6.01 18.28
CA CYS A 418 8.38 6.80 18.56
C CYS A 418 8.54 7.96 17.56
N LEU A 419 8.26 7.72 16.27
CA LEU A 419 8.41 8.71 15.21
C LEU A 419 7.31 9.78 15.27
N ASN A 420 6.04 9.37 15.27
CA ASN A 420 4.90 10.27 15.08
C ASN A 420 4.32 10.81 16.38
N SER A 421 4.33 10.03 17.46
CA SER A 421 3.78 10.45 18.76
C SER A 421 4.84 11.09 19.64
N LEU A 422 6.00 10.46 19.81
CA LEU A 422 7.11 11.01 20.62
C LEU A 422 7.97 12.04 19.88
N LYS A 423 7.86 12.13 18.55
CA LYS A 423 8.69 12.98 17.70
C LYS A 423 10.19 12.71 17.89
N ASN A 424 10.57 11.46 18.16
CA ASN A 424 11.95 11.06 18.39
C ASN A 424 12.42 10.10 17.28
N PRO A 425 12.92 10.64 16.15
CA PRO A 425 13.33 9.82 15.01
C PRO A 425 14.55 8.95 15.32
N ARG A 426 15.40 9.35 16.28
CA ARG A 426 16.58 8.56 16.71
C ARG A 426 16.14 7.27 17.41
N LEU A 427 15.21 7.38 18.37
CA LEU A 427 14.68 6.22 19.08
C LEU A 427 13.94 5.29 18.11
N ALA A 428 13.10 5.84 17.23
CA ALA A 428 12.41 5.07 16.20
C ALA A 428 13.40 4.30 15.31
N SER A 429 14.53 4.92 14.98
CA SER A 429 15.60 4.34 14.17
C SER A 429 16.27 3.15 14.86
N ILE A 430 16.46 3.25 16.18
CA ILE A 430 17.03 2.17 16.99
C ILE A 430 16.04 1.01 17.03
N LYS A 431 14.76 1.28 17.35
CA LYS A 431 13.72 0.25 17.47
C LYS A 431 13.48 -0.51 16.17
N ILE A 432 13.42 0.17 15.02
CA ILE A 432 13.29 -0.48 13.71
C ILE A 432 14.56 -1.20 13.25
N GLY A 433 15.72 -0.82 13.81
CA GLY A 433 17.02 -1.44 13.56
C GLY A 433 17.28 -2.67 14.43
N SER A 434 16.71 -2.73 15.63
CA SER A 434 16.89 -3.80 16.61
C SER A 434 16.04 -5.05 16.37
N GLY A 435 15.30 -5.12 15.26
CA GLY A 435 14.51 -6.30 14.89
C GLY A 435 15.36 -7.57 14.82
N TYR A 436 15.28 -8.42 15.84
CA TYR A 436 15.87 -9.75 15.90
C TYR A 436 15.27 -10.65 14.80
N PRO A 437 15.94 -11.74 14.35
CA PRO A 437 15.65 -12.37 13.07
C PRO A 437 14.18 -12.77 12.96
N TRP A 438 13.45 -12.01 12.14
CA TRP A 438 12.04 -12.21 11.94
C TRP A 438 11.80 -13.56 11.25
N LYS A 439 10.66 -14.20 11.55
CA LYS A 439 10.13 -15.26 10.69
C LYS A 439 9.94 -14.71 9.26
N LYS A 440 9.92 -15.62 8.27
CA LYS A 440 9.74 -15.28 6.84
C LYS A 440 8.68 -14.18 6.68
N PRO A 441 9.08 -12.94 6.35
CA PRO A 441 8.16 -11.82 6.34
C PRO A 441 7.17 -11.96 5.20
N ASN A 442 5.94 -11.51 5.43
CA ASN A 442 4.98 -11.34 4.35
C ASN A 442 5.25 -10.01 3.62
N PHE A 443 4.81 -9.92 2.37
CA PHE A 443 5.07 -8.76 1.52
C PHE A 443 4.38 -7.47 2.03
N GLU A 444 3.27 -7.60 2.77
CA GLU A 444 2.61 -6.47 3.43
C GLU A 444 3.48 -5.84 4.53
N GLU A 445 3.99 -6.63 5.47
CA GLU A 445 4.85 -6.17 6.56
C GLU A 445 6.14 -5.53 6.03
N GLU A 446 6.71 -6.09 4.96
CA GLU A 446 7.84 -5.49 4.27
C GLU A 446 7.51 -4.13 3.68
N PHE A 447 6.33 -3.99 3.07
CA PHE A 447 5.88 -2.72 2.53
C PHE A 447 5.63 -1.69 3.63
N LEU A 448 4.99 -2.07 4.73
CA LEU A 448 4.76 -1.19 5.88
C LEU A 448 6.09 -0.71 6.49
N GLU A 449 7.05 -1.62 6.67
CA GLU A 449 8.38 -1.24 7.13
C GLU A 449 9.08 -0.30 6.14
N PHE A 450 8.99 -0.59 4.84
CA PHE A 450 9.57 0.27 3.82
C PHE A 450 9.00 1.69 3.88
N CYS A 451 7.68 1.82 4.06
CA CYS A 451 7.02 3.10 4.26
C CYS A 451 7.59 3.84 5.47
N LEU A 452 7.66 3.15 6.62
CA LEU A 452 8.15 3.74 7.87
C LEU A 452 9.63 4.13 7.78
N ARG A 453 10.50 3.27 7.21
CA ARG A 453 11.92 3.57 7.00
C ARG A 453 12.12 4.79 6.10
N LYS A 454 11.33 4.94 5.04
CA LYS A 454 11.44 6.10 4.15
C LYS A 454 10.99 7.38 4.84
N GLN A 455 9.92 7.34 5.62
CA GLN A 455 9.51 8.48 6.45
C GLN A 455 10.59 8.83 7.48
N LEU A 456 11.10 7.84 8.21
CA LEU A 456 12.15 8.00 9.20
C LEU A 456 13.45 8.57 8.61
N HIS A 457 13.84 8.12 7.42
CA HIS A 457 14.99 8.67 6.71
C HIS A 457 14.80 10.16 6.43
N GLN A 458 13.63 10.58 5.92
CA GLN A 458 13.33 11.99 5.68
C GLN A 458 13.43 12.84 6.96
N GLU A 459 12.84 12.35 8.06
CA GLU A 459 12.86 13.03 9.35
C GLU A 459 14.28 13.13 9.95
N LEU A 460 15.07 12.06 9.89
CA LEU A 460 16.47 12.08 10.33
C LEU A 460 17.30 13.06 9.49
N CYS A 461 17.16 13.02 8.16
CA CYS A 461 17.87 13.94 7.25
C CYS A 461 17.54 15.41 7.53
N GLN A 462 16.32 15.72 7.96
CA GLN A 462 15.89 17.10 8.20
C GLN A 462 16.25 17.57 9.62
N ASN A 463 16.14 16.70 10.62
CA ASN A 463 16.13 17.11 12.02
C ASN A 463 17.36 16.67 12.82
N CYS A 464 18.22 15.79 12.29
CA CYS A 464 19.39 15.27 13.00
C CYS A 464 20.71 15.68 12.34
N GLU A 465 21.50 16.49 13.05
CA GLU A 465 22.81 16.98 12.58
C GLU A 465 23.80 15.84 12.32
N ASP A 466 23.89 14.85 13.20
CA ASP A 466 24.80 13.70 13.05
C ASP A 466 24.55 12.93 11.75
N THR A 467 23.27 12.72 11.40
CA THR A 467 22.90 12.05 10.16
C THR A 467 23.15 12.91 8.94
N GLN A 468 22.90 14.23 9.03
CA GLN A 468 23.26 15.16 7.95
C GLN A 468 24.77 15.16 7.71
N PHE A 469 25.56 15.13 8.78
CA PHE A 469 27.01 15.06 8.72
C PHE A 469 27.49 13.74 8.11
N LEU A 470 26.96 12.59 8.55
CA LEU A 470 27.31 11.30 7.96
C LEU A 470 26.95 11.21 6.46
N MET A 471 25.80 11.75 6.06
CA MET A 471 25.44 11.85 4.64
C MET A 471 26.36 12.79 3.87
N CYS A 472 26.81 13.88 4.50
CA CYS A 472 27.81 14.77 3.93
C CYS A 472 29.12 14.02 3.70
N LEU A 473 29.61 13.27 4.70
CA LEU A 473 30.82 12.46 4.59
C LEU A 473 30.71 11.38 3.51
N GLU A 474 29.61 10.65 3.45
CA GLU A 474 29.39 9.63 2.43
C GLU A 474 29.37 10.24 1.01
N LYS A 475 28.70 11.39 0.85
CA LYS A 475 28.71 12.15 -0.41
C LYS A 475 30.11 12.65 -0.75
N LEU A 476 30.86 13.18 0.22
CA LEU A 476 32.24 13.62 0.03
C LEU A 476 33.16 12.46 -0.36
N GLU A 477 32.98 11.27 0.23
CA GLU A 477 33.78 10.09 -0.10
C GLU A 477 33.47 9.57 -1.52
N ASN A 478 32.19 9.47 -1.87
CA ASN A 478 31.76 9.12 -3.22
C ASN A 478 32.30 10.13 -4.24
N TRP A 479 32.27 11.40 -3.89
CA TRP A 479 32.80 12.48 -4.71
C TRP A 479 34.33 12.37 -4.87
N LYS A 480 35.09 12.14 -3.80
CA LYS A 480 36.55 11.87 -3.88
C LYS A 480 36.86 10.69 -4.82
N LYS A 481 36.01 9.65 -4.85
CA LYS A 481 36.16 8.53 -5.80
C LYS A 481 35.91 8.97 -7.25
N THR A 482 34.91 9.80 -7.49
CA THR A 482 34.62 10.37 -8.82
C THR A 482 35.74 11.30 -9.29
N ASP A 483 36.24 12.15 -8.40
CA ASP A 483 37.32 13.09 -8.69
C ASP A 483 38.64 12.37 -8.97
N LYS A 484 39.01 11.37 -8.16
CA LYS A 484 40.14 10.48 -8.44
C LYS A 484 40.03 9.84 -9.83
N LYS A 485 38.84 9.36 -10.21
CA LYS A 485 38.62 8.77 -11.53
C LYS A 485 38.81 9.80 -12.65
N PHE A 486 38.32 11.01 -12.46
CA PHE A 486 38.54 12.11 -13.40
C PHE A 486 40.03 12.47 -13.53
N CYS A 487 40.77 12.57 -12.43
CA CYS A 487 42.22 12.81 -12.47
C CYS A 487 42.97 11.71 -13.22
N LEU A 488 42.59 10.43 -13.05
CA LEU A 488 43.14 9.33 -13.84
C LEU A 488 42.79 9.47 -15.32
N ASP A 489 41.53 9.77 -15.66
CA ASP A 489 41.12 10.05 -17.03
C ASP A 489 41.90 11.25 -17.64
N LEU A 490 42.26 12.25 -16.84
CA LEU A 490 43.06 13.42 -17.26
C LEU A 490 44.48 13.03 -17.59
N ILE A 491 45.11 12.24 -16.71
CA ILE A 491 46.47 11.72 -16.92
C ILE A 491 46.51 10.89 -18.20
N ASP A 492 45.51 10.04 -18.44
CA ASP A 492 45.42 9.26 -19.67
C ASP A 492 45.36 10.16 -20.92
N VAL A 493 44.58 11.25 -20.87
CA VAL A 493 44.51 12.24 -21.95
C VAL A 493 45.84 12.98 -22.14
N ILE A 494 46.51 13.37 -21.05
CA ILE A 494 47.82 14.03 -21.09
C ILE A 494 48.86 13.08 -21.69
N ASN A 495 48.89 11.81 -21.27
CA ASN A 495 49.78 10.80 -21.83
C ASN A 495 49.55 10.60 -23.33
N LEU A 496 48.29 10.63 -23.79
CA LEU A 496 47.97 10.59 -25.23
C LEU A 496 48.49 11.80 -26.01
N ILE A 497 48.63 12.96 -25.36
CA ILE A 497 49.19 14.18 -25.96
C ILE A 497 50.73 14.09 -26.03
N TYR A 498 51.37 13.50 -25.03
CA TYR A 498 52.83 13.33 -24.98
C TYR A 498 53.36 12.19 -25.88
N ILE A 499 52.52 11.30 -26.40
CA ILE A 499 52.95 10.28 -27.36
C ILE A 499 53.23 10.95 -28.70
N ASP A 500 54.51 10.98 -29.07
CA ASP A 500 54.94 11.48 -30.38
C ASP A 500 54.22 10.75 -31.52
N HIS A 501 53.77 11.52 -32.51
CA HIS A 501 53.09 11.08 -33.75
C HIS A 501 51.63 10.61 -33.65
N LEU A 502 50.89 10.89 -32.56
CA LEU A 502 49.43 10.67 -32.56
C LEU A 502 48.68 11.74 -33.37
N PRO A 503 47.82 11.38 -34.33
CA PRO A 503 47.03 12.37 -35.07
C PRO A 503 46.00 13.03 -34.16
N VAL A 504 45.89 14.36 -34.23
CA VAL A 504 44.98 15.22 -33.44
C VAL A 504 43.52 14.71 -33.46
N GLN A 505 43.09 14.11 -34.57
CA GLN A 505 41.77 13.51 -34.75
C GLN A 505 41.45 12.39 -33.75
N LYS A 506 42.46 11.69 -33.21
CA LYS A 506 42.29 10.66 -32.17
C LYS A 506 42.25 11.23 -30.75
N ILE A 507 42.85 12.40 -30.53
CA ILE A 507 42.91 13.07 -29.20
C ILE A 507 41.65 13.90 -28.94
N PHE A 508 41.12 14.56 -29.97
CA PHE A 508 39.99 15.48 -29.87
C PHE A 508 38.71 14.87 -29.22
N PRO A 509 38.28 13.63 -29.57
CA PRO A 509 37.12 13.01 -28.92
C PRO A 509 37.31 12.80 -27.41
N SER A 510 38.54 12.47 -26.99
CA SER A 510 38.88 12.28 -25.58
C SER A 510 38.84 13.60 -24.81
N ILE A 511 39.34 14.69 -25.40
CA ILE A 511 39.24 16.05 -24.83
C ILE A 511 37.77 16.48 -24.70
N VAL A 512 36.94 16.26 -25.72
CA VAL A 512 35.50 16.61 -25.66
C VAL A 512 34.78 15.81 -24.58
N LYS A 513 35.05 14.51 -24.46
CA LYS A 513 34.51 13.66 -23.40
C LYS A 513 34.96 14.14 -22.02
N MET A 514 36.21 14.58 -21.91
CA MET A 514 36.78 15.09 -20.67
C MET A 514 36.14 16.43 -20.24
N ASN A 515 35.97 17.36 -21.17
CA ASN A 515 35.27 18.62 -20.90
C ASN A 515 33.81 18.39 -20.44
N LYS A 516 33.11 17.40 -21.03
CA LYS A 516 31.77 17.01 -20.55
C LYS A 516 31.83 16.50 -19.10
N LYS A 517 32.77 15.61 -18.77
CA LYS A 517 32.97 15.11 -17.39
C LYS A 517 33.31 16.24 -16.41
N PHE A 518 34.15 17.19 -16.83
CA PHE A 518 34.51 18.35 -16.02
C PHE A 518 33.29 19.22 -15.69
N ASN A 519 32.43 19.49 -16.69
CA ASN A 519 31.20 20.24 -16.47
C ASN A 519 30.22 19.52 -15.53
N TYR A 520 30.17 18.18 -15.57
CA TYR A 520 29.41 17.39 -14.58
C TYR A 520 30.00 17.54 -13.19
N LEU A 521 31.31 17.34 -13.02
CA LEU A 521 32.00 17.53 -11.74
C LEU A 521 31.73 18.92 -11.16
N LYS A 522 31.89 19.98 -11.97
CA LYS A 522 31.61 21.37 -11.56
C LYS A 522 30.16 21.58 -11.10
N LYS A 523 29.21 20.88 -11.71
CA LYS A 523 27.80 20.92 -11.28
C LYS A 523 27.61 20.20 -9.94
N ASP A 524 28.23 19.04 -9.78
CA ASP A 524 28.17 18.26 -8.54
C ASP A 524 28.78 19.04 -7.36
N TYR A 525 29.88 19.76 -7.59
CA TYR A 525 30.46 20.68 -6.60
C TYR A 525 29.48 21.76 -6.13
N LYS A 526 28.80 22.41 -7.07
CA LYS A 526 27.80 23.43 -6.75
C LYS A 526 26.64 22.84 -5.94
N GLU A 527 26.20 21.64 -6.30
CA GLU A 527 25.13 20.94 -5.59
C GLU A 527 25.52 20.61 -4.15
N ILE A 528 26.74 20.14 -3.91
CA ILE A 528 27.26 19.85 -2.55
C ILE A 528 27.34 21.12 -1.70
N ILE A 529 27.93 22.19 -2.24
CA ILE A 529 28.05 23.47 -1.53
C ILE A 529 26.65 24.02 -1.19
N SER A 530 25.69 23.88 -2.10
CA SER A 530 24.30 24.29 -1.85
C SER A 530 23.59 23.40 -0.83
N SER A 531 23.93 22.11 -0.77
CA SER A 531 23.34 21.13 0.14
C SER A 531 23.92 21.22 1.56
N PHE A 532 25.19 21.63 1.69
CA PHE A 532 25.91 21.70 2.96
C PHE A 532 26.69 23.02 3.07
N PRO A 533 25.99 24.17 3.18
CA PRO A 533 26.64 25.48 3.16
C PRO A 533 27.61 25.72 4.32
N ARG A 534 27.46 24.95 5.41
CA ARG A 534 28.25 25.06 6.64
C ARG A 534 29.54 24.24 6.65
N SER A 535 29.78 23.35 5.68
CA SER A 535 31.00 22.54 5.69
C SER A 535 32.19 23.32 5.09
N SER A 536 33.11 23.73 5.95
CA SER A 536 34.34 24.44 5.56
C SER A 536 35.21 23.61 4.60
N GLU A 537 35.25 22.29 4.81
CA GLU A 537 35.99 21.34 3.97
C GLU A 537 35.50 21.33 2.52
N ALA A 538 34.18 21.37 2.28
CA ALA A 538 33.63 21.41 0.92
C ALA A 538 34.01 22.70 0.18
N HIS A 539 34.07 23.82 0.90
CA HIS A 539 34.51 25.11 0.34
C HIS A 539 36.01 25.15 0.06
N ILE A 540 36.83 24.55 0.92
CA ILE A 540 38.30 24.50 0.76
C ILE A 540 38.66 23.67 -0.47
N ILE A 541 38.05 22.49 -0.61
CA ILE A 541 38.27 21.60 -1.75
C ILE A 541 37.90 22.30 -3.08
N PHE A 542 36.71 22.92 -3.14
CA PHE A 542 36.29 23.66 -4.34
C PHE A 542 37.25 24.78 -4.75
N LYS A 543 37.83 25.49 -3.77
CA LYS A 543 38.81 26.53 -4.04
C LYS A 543 40.13 25.97 -4.58
N LEU A 544 40.61 24.84 -4.03
CA LEU A 544 41.87 24.22 -4.43
C LEU A 544 41.80 23.63 -5.85
N ASP A 545 40.70 22.98 -6.21
CA ASP A 545 40.59 22.26 -7.48
C ASP A 545 40.36 23.19 -8.69
N ILE A 546 39.69 24.33 -8.49
CA ILE A 546 39.63 25.39 -9.52
C ILE A 546 41.02 25.97 -9.77
N LEU A 547 41.80 26.19 -8.70
CA LEU A 547 43.14 26.76 -8.78
C LEU A 547 44.09 25.81 -9.52
N PHE A 548 44.02 24.51 -9.22
CA PHE A 548 44.85 23.49 -9.86
C PHE A 548 44.51 23.32 -11.35
N LEU A 549 43.23 23.37 -11.73
CA LEU A 549 42.82 23.32 -13.14
C LEU A 549 43.17 24.58 -13.91
N CYS A 550 43.06 25.76 -13.29
CA CYS A 550 43.53 27.00 -13.90
C CYS A 550 45.04 26.94 -14.16
N ILE A 551 45.82 26.41 -13.22
CA ILE A 551 47.27 26.23 -13.41
C ILE A 551 47.56 25.29 -14.57
N ILE A 552 46.92 24.11 -14.64
CA ILE A 552 47.13 23.16 -15.73
C ILE A 552 46.78 23.78 -17.10
N ILE A 553 45.66 24.48 -17.21
CA ILE A 553 45.26 25.14 -18.46
C ILE A 553 46.25 26.26 -18.84
N ILE A 554 46.70 27.05 -17.87
CA ILE A 554 47.66 28.14 -18.10
C ILE A 554 49.04 27.59 -18.48
N THR A 555 49.45 26.43 -17.97
CA THR A 555 50.74 25.81 -18.32
C THR A 555 50.69 24.98 -19.61
N SER A 556 49.50 24.71 -20.16
CA SER A 556 49.31 23.93 -21.39
C SER A 556 49.08 24.80 -22.63
N CYS A 557 48.75 26.08 -22.44
CA CYS A 557 48.77 27.13 -23.47
C CYS A 557 50.15 27.78 -23.48
#